data_AF-A0A5C3N0Q8-F1
#
_entry.id   AF-A0A5C3N0Q8-F1
#
_cell.length_a   1.000
_cell.length_b   1.000
_cell.length_c   1.000
_cell.angle_alpha   90.00
_cell.angle_beta   90.00
_cell.angle_gamma   90.00
#
_symmetry.space_group_name_H-M   'P 1'
#
loop_
_entity.id
_entity.type
_entity.pdbx_description
1 polymer ?
#
loop_
_entity_poly.entity_id
_entity_poly.type
_entity_poly.pdbx_seq_one_letter_code
_entity_poly.pdbx_strand_id
1 'polypeptide(L)'
;MRRYKCRGWLRITIFKVDTRLAHVHMTHDLAHTHVTDISLSSEILELIDEMRNQTASDIYDVILERYPKTQVSQKQVYARWSHINESLWRLHNDEVTSTRMLLEAIEGIVVENIPVVEVEGRSVIAYAFRDIVEGWAHKTAELALDSTFKTNAAGYELFAIIAEAHGQSLALGLLFTKGIGESEAGSKEKILVEVLTWYKQHAPNVKFTLSDKDTEINACRTVMPKAKHQLCYWHALKYVRERLSKNKPPAAYDPRKAHGVFGFIDPTWAPRVTRGEIEEYLDGRDVELHGERDGGVRESILKNREVRHMP
;
A
#
# COMPACT_ATOMS: atom_id res chain seq x y z
N MET A 1 22.82 -9.97 -21.01
CA MET A 1 22.71 -10.43 -22.42
C MET A 1 23.56 -9.55 -23.33
N ARG A 2 24.34 -10.16 -24.23
CA ARG A 2 25.11 -9.45 -25.26
C ARG A 2 24.15 -8.95 -26.34
N ARG A 3 24.10 -7.64 -26.57
CA ARG A 3 23.29 -7.05 -27.65
C ARG A 3 24.07 -7.13 -28.96
N TYR A 4 23.45 -7.65 -30.01
CA TYR A 4 24.03 -7.70 -31.35
C TYR A 4 23.46 -6.55 -32.18
N LYS A 5 24.26 -5.94 -33.05
CA LYS A 5 23.79 -4.95 -34.05
C LYS A 5 23.04 -5.64 -35.20
N CYS A 6 22.25 -6.66 -34.88
CA CYS A 6 21.33 -7.32 -35.79
C CYS A 6 20.18 -6.34 -35.99
N ARG A 7 20.02 -5.77 -37.20
CA ARG A 7 18.91 -4.87 -37.53
C ARG A 7 17.59 -5.65 -37.69
N GLY A 8 17.42 -6.66 -36.84
CA GLY A 8 16.24 -7.49 -36.82
C GLY A 8 15.02 -6.69 -36.41
N TRP A 9 13.89 -7.07 -36.95
CA TRP A 9 12.61 -6.42 -36.68
C TRP A 9 11.53 -7.48 -36.48
N LEU A 10 10.57 -7.14 -35.62
CA LEU A 10 9.41 -7.94 -35.30
C LEU A 10 8.17 -7.17 -35.77
N ARG A 11 7.35 -7.80 -36.61
CA ARG A 11 6.05 -7.29 -37.03
C ARG A 11 4.96 -8.21 -36.55
N ILE A 12 4.07 -7.65 -35.74
CA ILE A 12 2.87 -8.32 -35.26
C ILE A 12 1.69 -7.65 -35.96
N THR A 13 0.93 -8.42 -36.73
CA THR A 13 -0.30 -7.97 -37.37
C THR A 13 -1.48 -8.65 -36.69
N ILE A 14 -2.37 -7.87 -36.07
CA ILE A 14 -3.63 -8.36 -35.50
C ILE A 14 -4.72 -8.17 -36.55
N PHE A 15 -5.44 -9.24 -36.87
CA PHE A 15 -6.52 -9.15 -37.86
C PHE A 15 -7.74 -8.46 -37.26
N LYS A 16 -8.25 -7.42 -37.93
CA LYS A 16 -9.43 -6.66 -37.46
C LYS A 16 -10.72 -7.49 -37.46
N VAL A 17 -10.80 -8.52 -38.31
CA VAL A 17 -11.99 -9.34 -38.51
C VAL A 17 -12.06 -10.48 -37.48
N ASP A 18 -10.90 -10.99 -37.04
CA ASP A 18 -10.81 -11.94 -35.92
C ASP A 18 -9.61 -11.58 -35.05
N THR A 19 -9.89 -10.96 -33.90
CA THR A 19 -8.87 -10.51 -32.94
C THR A 19 -8.15 -11.67 -32.24
N ARG A 20 -8.60 -12.92 -32.42
CA ARG A 20 -7.92 -14.12 -31.93
C ARG A 20 -6.78 -14.57 -32.85
N LEU A 21 -6.71 -14.03 -34.08
CA LEU A 21 -5.65 -14.34 -35.02
C LEU A 21 -4.61 -13.22 -35.03
N ALA A 22 -3.36 -13.60 -34.83
CA ALA A 22 -2.20 -12.73 -34.97
C ALA A 22 -1.19 -13.38 -35.93
N HIS A 23 -0.70 -12.59 -36.89
CA HIS A 23 0.44 -12.98 -37.72
C HIS A 23 1.70 -12.34 -37.16
N VAL A 24 2.68 -13.17 -36.80
CA VAL A 24 3.96 -12.75 -36.24
C VAL A 24 5.04 -13.06 -37.26
N HIS A 25 5.73 -12.01 -37.74
CA HIS A 25 6.87 -12.14 -38.64
C HIS A 25 8.10 -11.53 -37.98
N MET A 26 9.19 -12.30 -37.94
CA MET A 26 10.44 -11.89 -37.31
C MET A 26 11.60 -12.14 -38.28
N THR A 27 12.44 -11.13 -38.45
CA THR A 27 13.61 -11.20 -39.33
C THR A 27 14.87 -10.84 -38.54
N HIS A 28 15.96 -11.53 -38.80
CA HIS A 28 17.28 -11.25 -38.25
C HIS A 28 18.30 -11.10 -39.38
N ASP A 29 19.01 -9.97 -39.40
CA ASP A 29 20.06 -9.68 -40.40
C ASP A 29 21.38 -10.41 -40.10
N LEU A 30 21.60 -10.82 -38.84
CA LEU A 30 22.83 -11.48 -38.40
C LEU A 30 22.48 -12.72 -37.59
N ALA A 31 23.12 -13.85 -37.91
CA ALA A 31 23.08 -15.03 -37.07
C ALA A 31 23.78 -14.71 -35.74
N HIS A 32 23.06 -14.84 -34.64
CA HIS A 32 23.59 -14.71 -33.28
C HIS A 32 23.02 -15.82 -32.42
N THR A 33 23.67 -16.06 -31.27
CA THR A 33 23.20 -17.07 -30.30
C THR A 33 21.71 -16.87 -30.00
N HIS A 34 20.96 -17.98 -30.05
CA HIS A 34 19.54 -17.98 -29.79
C HIS A 34 19.26 -17.44 -28.39
N VAL A 35 18.17 -16.69 -28.23
CA VAL A 35 17.68 -16.33 -26.90
C VAL A 35 17.35 -17.65 -26.19
N THR A 36 17.95 -17.88 -25.03
CA THR A 36 17.62 -19.04 -24.20
C THR A 36 16.15 -18.97 -23.84
N ASP A 37 15.43 -20.09 -23.96
CA ASP A 37 14.07 -20.13 -23.46
C ASP A 37 14.09 -19.81 -21.96
N ILE A 38 13.42 -18.71 -21.60
CA ILE A 38 13.28 -18.25 -20.22
C ILE A 38 11.94 -18.70 -19.63
N SER A 39 11.20 -19.56 -20.34
CA SER A 39 10.00 -20.19 -19.79
C SER A 39 10.32 -20.90 -18.47
N LEU A 40 9.30 -20.97 -17.59
CA LEU A 40 9.43 -21.73 -16.36
C LEU A 40 9.45 -23.22 -16.73
N SER A 41 10.45 -23.96 -16.24
CA SER A 41 10.48 -25.42 -16.41
C SER A 41 9.29 -26.07 -15.71
N SER A 42 8.90 -27.28 -16.13
CA SER A 42 7.81 -28.02 -15.48
C SER A 42 8.06 -28.19 -13.98
N GLU A 43 9.31 -28.45 -13.57
CA GLU A 43 9.68 -28.62 -12.16
C GLU A 43 9.48 -27.32 -11.35
N ILE A 44 9.73 -26.16 -11.95
CA ILE A 44 9.49 -24.86 -11.31
C ILE A 44 7.98 -24.55 -11.27
N LEU A 45 7.24 -24.91 -12.31
CA LEU A 45 5.79 -24.75 -12.34
C LEU A 45 5.11 -25.59 -11.26
N GLU A 46 5.51 -26.85 -11.10
CA GLU A 46 5.04 -27.75 -10.03
C GLU A 46 5.39 -27.19 -8.65
N LEU A 47 6.62 -26.72 -8.45
CA LEU A 47 7.03 -26.11 -7.18
C LEU A 47 6.18 -24.88 -6.81
N ILE A 48 5.89 -24.01 -7.79
CA ILE A 48 5.03 -22.84 -7.54
C ILE A 48 3.60 -23.27 -7.17
N ASP A 49 3.08 -24.33 -7.77
CA ASP A 49 1.75 -24.86 -7.46
C ASP A 49 1.67 -25.51 -6.08
N GLU A 50 2.66 -26.33 -5.73
CA GLU A 50 2.81 -26.94 -4.40
C GLU A 50 2.91 -25.88 -3.30
N MET A 51 3.64 -24.80 -3.58
CA MET A 51 3.82 -23.70 -2.64
C MET A 51 2.81 -22.56 -2.81
N ARG A 52 1.66 -22.76 -3.48
CA ARG A 52 0.70 -21.69 -3.81
C ARG A 52 0.21 -20.84 -2.63
N ASN A 53 0.26 -21.40 -1.40
CA ASN A 53 -0.13 -20.74 -0.15
C ASN A 53 1.00 -19.88 0.48
N GLN A 54 2.22 -19.92 -0.07
CA GLN A 54 3.36 -19.08 0.35
C GLN A 54 3.39 -17.78 -0.46
N THR A 55 4.20 -16.81 -0.03
CA THR A 55 4.39 -15.59 -0.83
C THR A 55 5.26 -15.87 -2.06
N ALA A 56 5.03 -15.13 -3.16
CA ALA A 56 5.84 -15.27 -4.37
C ALA A 56 7.34 -15.01 -4.13
N SER A 57 7.69 -14.22 -3.11
CA SER A 57 9.09 -13.99 -2.70
C SER A 57 9.69 -15.22 -2.06
N ASP A 58 8.99 -15.85 -1.10
CA ASP A 58 9.47 -17.07 -0.44
C ASP A 58 9.65 -18.21 -1.43
N ILE A 59 8.71 -18.36 -2.38
CA ILE A 59 8.81 -19.34 -3.46
C ILE A 59 10.05 -19.08 -4.32
N TYR A 60 10.34 -17.80 -4.63
CA TYR A 60 11.50 -17.42 -5.40
C TYR A 60 12.82 -17.72 -4.67
N ASP A 61 12.88 -17.48 -3.36
CA ASP A 61 14.05 -17.81 -2.55
C ASP A 61 14.32 -19.32 -2.56
N VAL A 62 13.29 -20.16 -2.42
CA VAL A 62 13.42 -21.63 -2.56
C VAL A 62 13.89 -22.04 -3.96
N ILE A 63 13.43 -21.36 -5.01
CA ILE A 63 13.91 -21.59 -6.39
C ILE A 63 15.40 -21.26 -6.50
N LEU A 64 15.86 -20.15 -5.89
CA LEU A 64 17.27 -19.77 -5.91
C LEU A 64 18.15 -20.77 -5.15
N GLU A 65 17.66 -21.32 -4.04
CA GLU A 65 18.35 -22.37 -3.28
C GLU A 65 18.46 -23.68 -4.07
N ARG A 66 17.35 -24.14 -4.66
CA ARG A 66 17.30 -25.41 -5.40
C ARG A 66 17.95 -25.34 -6.78
N TYR A 67 17.90 -24.18 -7.42
CA TYR A 67 18.44 -23.94 -8.77
C TYR A 67 19.31 -22.66 -8.81
N PRO A 68 20.51 -22.64 -8.19
CA PRO A 68 21.33 -21.42 -8.08
C PRO A 68 21.78 -20.79 -9.39
N LYS A 69 21.73 -21.55 -10.51
CA LYS A 69 22.09 -21.08 -11.86
C LYS A 69 20.88 -20.70 -12.72
N THR A 70 19.70 -20.63 -12.13
CA THR A 70 18.46 -20.30 -12.84
C THR A 70 18.52 -18.91 -13.46
N GLN A 71 17.85 -18.75 -14.61
CA GLN A 71 17.60 -17.45 -15.24
C GLN A 71 16.17 -16.94 -14.94
N VAL A 72 15.40 -17.70 -14.16
CA VAL A 72 14.06 -17.32 -13.74
C VAL A 72 14.14 -16.07 -12.87
N SER A 73 13.30 -15.11 -13.19
CA SER A 73 13.14 -13.89 -12.39
C SER A 73 11.98 -14.02 -11.40
N GLN A 74 12.09 -13.32 -10.28
CA GLN A 74 11.00 -13.20 -9.30
C GLN A 74 9.69 -12.71 -9.94
N LYS A 75 9.76 -11.89 -10.99
CA LYS A 75 8.57 -11.43 -11.73
C LYS A 75 7.83 -12.56 -12.44
N GLN A 76 8.55 -13.55 -12.97
CA GLN A 76 7.93 -14.71 -13.63
C GLN A 76 7.27 -15.61 -12.59
N VAL A 77 7.90 -15.80 -11.44
CA VAL A 77 7.31 -16.51 -10.29
C VAL A 77 6.04 -15.81 -9.83
N TYR A 78 6.09 -14.49 -9.62
CA TYR A 78 4.93 -13.70 -9.22
C TYR A 78 3.79 -13.80 -10.24
N ALA A 79 4.08 -13.68 -11.54
CA ALA A 79 3.05 -13.77 -12.58
C ALA A 79 2.35 -15.15 -12.57
N ARG A 80 3.13 -16.23 -12.43
CA ARG A 80 2.56 -17.59 -12.34
C ARG A 80 1.77 -17.80 -11.05
N TRP A 81 2.34 -17.42 -9.91
CA TRP A 81 1.69 -17.49 -8.60
C TRP A 81 0.37 -16.71 -8.59
N SER A 82 0.36 -15.49 -9.13
CA SER A 82 -0.82 -14.64 -9.23
C SER A 82 -1.91 -15.26 -10.10
N HIS A 83 -1.54 -15.90 -11.22
CA HIS A 83 -2.50 -16.60 -12.08
C HIS A 83 -3.14 -17.81 -11.39
N ILE A 84 -2.36 -18.60 -10.65
CA ILE A 84 -2.89 -19.74 -9.87
C ILE A 84 -3.88 -19.22 -8.82
N ASN A 85 -3.47 -18.18 -8.10
CA ASN A 85 -4.22 -17.60 -7.00
C ASN A 85 -5.42 -16.75 -7.45
N GLU A 86 -5.46 -16.26 -8.69
CA GLU A 86 -6.57 -15.40 -9.17
C GLU A 86 -7.93 -16.05 -8.93
N SER A 87 -8.07 -17.34 -9.27
CA SER A 87 -9.31 -18.09 -9.08
C SER A 87 -9.74 -18.24 -7.61
N LEU A 88 -8.79 -18.16 -6.67
CA LEU A 88 -9.05 -18.25 -5.23
C LEU A 88 -9.52 -16.90 -4.66
N TRP A 89 -8.88 -15.81 -5.06
CA TRP A 89 -9.14 -14.48 -4.47
C TRP A 89 -10.19 -13.67 -5.23
N ARG A 90 -10.36 -13.90 -6.54
CA ARG A 90 -11.29 -13.16 -7.40
C ARG A 90 -12.59 -13.95 -7.58
N LEU A 91 -13.40 -13.97 -6.53
CA LEU A 91 -14.71 -14.62 -6.51
C LEU A 91 -15.78 -13.80 -7.25
N HIS A 92 -15.55 -12.51 -7.46
CA HIS A 92 -16.46 -11.62 -8.17
C HIS A 92 -15.69 -10.56 -8.99
N ASN A 93 -16.36 -9.95 -9.98
CA ASN A 93 -15.78 -8.88 -10.80
C ASN A 93 -15.66 -7.54 -10.06
N ASP A 94 -16.59 -7.28 -9.15
CA ASP A 94 -16.50 -6.18 -8.18
C ASP A 94 -15.67 -6.61 -6.97
N GLU A 95 -14.64 -5.83 -6.66
CA GLU A 95 -13.61 -6.16 -5.66
C GLU A 95 -14.17 -6.13 -4.23
N VAL A 96 -15.15 -5.25 -3.96
CA VAL A 96 -15.81 -5.15 -2.65
C VAL A 96 -16.63 -6.40 -2.39
N THR A 97 -17.42 -6.80 -3.38
CA THR A 97 -18.21 -8.03 -3.34
C THR A 97 -17.30 -9.24 -3.20
N SER A 98 -16.21 -9.32 -3.97
CA SER A 98 -15.23 -10.41 -3.86
C SER A 98 -14.63 -10.48 -2.46
N THR A 99 -14.30 -9.32 -1.86
CA THR A 99 -13.78 -9.24 -0.49
C THR A 99 -14.79 -9.78 0.51
N ARG A 100 -16.07 -9.38 0.42
CA ARG A 100 -17.12 -9.88 1.32
C ARG A 100 -17.30 -11.40 1.20
N MET A 101 -17.31 -11.93 -0.02
CA MET A 101 -17.40 -13.37 -0.24
C MET A 101 -16.22 -14.13 0.38
N LEU A 102 -15.01 -13.57 0.30
CA LEU A 102 -13.83 -14.17 0.95
C LEU A 102 -13.93 -14.16 2.48
N LEU A 103 -14.40 -13.06 3.06
CA LEU A 103 -14.59 -12.96 4.52
C LEU A 103 -15.69 -13.90 5.03
N GLU A 104 -16.71 -14.17 4.23
CA GLU A 104 -17.77 -15.14 4.54
C GLU A 104 -17.31 -16.59 4.36
N ALA A 105 -16.43 -16.86 3.40
CA ALA A 105 -15.93 -18.20 3.09
C ALA A 105 -14.76 -18.66 3.97
N ILE A 106 -14.22 -17.78 4.83
CA ILE A 106 -13.05 -18.12 5.65
C ILE A 106 -13.43 -19.13 6.74
N GLU A 107 -12.71 -20.24 6.79
CA GLU A 107 -12.87 -21.26 7.83
C GLU A 107 -11.83 -21.09 8.94
N GLY A 108 -12.23 -21.29 10.20
CA GLY A 108 -11.31 -21.31 11.35
C GLY A 108 -10.95 -19.95 11.94
N ILE A 109 -11.43 -18.83 11.38
CA ILE A 109 -11.30 -17.48 11.94
C ILE A 109 -12.67 -16.82 11.92
N VAL A 110 -13.16 -16.35 13.07
CA VAL A 110 -14.41 -15.57 13.10
C VAL A 110 -14.09 -14.11 12.78
N VAL A 111 -14.64 -13.62 11.67
CA VAL A 111 -14.53 -12.21 11.26
C VAL A 111 -15.86 -11.50 11.51
N GLU A 112 -15.79 -10.28 12.04
CA GLU A 112 -16.94 -9.42 12.24
C GLU A 112 -16.82 -8.15 11.39
N ASN A 113 -17.85 -7.84 10.60
CA ASN A 113 -17.91 -6.56 9.89
C ASN A 113 -18.17 -5.43 10.89
N ILE A 114 -17.33 -4.41 10.87
CA ILE A 114 -17.52 -3.22 11.69
C ILE A 114 -18.53 -2.32 10.96
N PRO A 115 -19.69 -1.99 11.57
CA PRO A 115 -20.64 -1.10 10.94
C PRO A 115 -20.04 0.31 10.89
N VAL A 116 -19.91 0.84 9.68
CA VAL A 116 -19.49 2.22 9.42
C VAL A 116 -20.64 2.89 8.68
N VAL A 117 -21.05 4.07 9.15
CA VAL A 117 -22.07 4.89 8.49
C VAL A 117 -21.57 5.25 7.10
N GLU A 118 -22.46 5.18 6.11
CA GLU A 118 -22.10 5.58 4.76
C GLU A 118 -21.65 7.05 4.74
N VAL A 119 -20.39 7.26 4.36
CA VAL A 119 -19.81 8.59 4.17
C VAL A 119 -19.85 8.91 2.69
N GLU A 120 -20.55 9.99 2.34
CA GLU A 120 -20.71 10.42 0.95
C GLU A 120 -19.36 10.55 0.24
N GLY A 121 -19.31 10.04 -1.00
CA GLY A 121 -18.11 10.06 -1.82
C GLY A 121 -17.03 9.06 -1.41
N ARG A 122 -17.27 8.18 -0.43
CA ARG A 122 -16.29 7.16 -0.01
C ARG A 122 -16.87 5.75 -0.04
N SER A 123 -16.02 4.79 -0.44
CA SER A 123 -16.28 3.36 -0.23
C SER A 123 -15.46 2.86 0.95
N VAL A 124 -16.07 2.03 1.79
CA VAL A 124 -15.49 1.54 3.05
C VAL A 124 -15.76 0.05 3.23
N ILE A 125 -14.75 -0.68 3.66
CA ILE A 125 -14.86 -2.05 4.16
C ILE A 125 -14.06 -2.12 5.45
N ALA A 126 -14.71 -2.44 6.57
CA ALA A 126 -14.04 -2.55 7.86
C ALA A 126 -14.44 -3.86 8.53
N TYR A 127 -13.45 -4.58 9.07
CA TYR A 127 -13.70 -5.82 9.79
C TYR A 127 -12.69 -6.05 10.91
N ALA A 128 -13.11 -6.82 11.90
CA ALA A 128 -12.34 -7.23 13.04
C ALA A 128 -12.16 -8.76 13.05
N PHE A 129 -11.01 -9.23 13.54
CA PHE A 129 -10.80 -10.62 13.89
C PHE A 129 -11.44 -10.87 15.26
N ARG A 130 -12.69 -11.31 15.26
CA ARG A 130 -13.56 -11.31 16.45
C ARG A 130 -12.95 -12.09 17.62
N ASP A 131 -12.45 -13.30 17.36
CA ASP A 131 -11.83 -14.14 18.40
C ASP A 131 -10.62 -13.45 19.06
N ILE A 132 -9.85 -12.70 18.26
CA ILE A 132 -8.70 -11.94 18.72
C ILE A 132 -9.16 -10.74 19.56
N VAL A 133 -10.17 -10.01 19.08
CA VAL A 133 -10.71 -8.84 19.77
C VAL A 133 -11.31 -9.24 21.12
N GLU A 134 -12.19 -10.24 21.15
CA GLU A 134 -12.82 -10.73 22.38
C GLU A 134 -11.77 -11.30 23.36
N GLY A 135 -10.79 -12.06 22.85
CA GLY A 135 -9.75 -12.69 23.66
C GLY A 135 -8.70 -11.73 24.24
N TRP A 136 -8.39 -10.64 23.53
CA TRP A 136 -7.21 -9.81 23.84
C TRP A 136 -7.46 -8.31 23.97
N ALA A 137 -8.39 -7.71 23.21
CA ALA A 137 -8.45 -6.25 23.08
C ALA A 137 -8.61 -5.52 24.44
N HIS A 138 -9.32 -6.13 25.39
CA HIS A 138 -9.51 -5.57 26.72
C HIS A 138 -8.23 -5.52 27.57
N LYS A 139 -7.19 -6.28 27.22
CA LYS A 139 -5.88 -6.29 27.90
C LYS A 139 -4.90 -5.30 27.28
N THR A 140 -5.23 -4.77 26.11
CA THR A 140 -4.37 -3.90 25.33
C THR A 140 -4.19 -2.54 26.00
N ALA A 141 -2.95 -2.18 26.29
CA ALA A 141 -2.57 -0.83 26.74
C ALA A 141 -2.11 0.07 25.58
N GLU A 142 -1.71 -0.52 24.45
CA GLU A 142 -1.15 0.19 23.31
C GLU A 142 -1.82 -0.25 22.00
N LEU A 143 -2.31 0.73 21.24
CA LEU A 143 -2.95 0.53 19.94
C LEU A 143 -2.16 1.26 18.85
N ALA A 144 -1.72 0.54 17.83
CA ALA A 144 -1.12 1.13 16.65
C ALA A 144 -2.14 1.17 15.50
N LEU A 145 -2.13 2.30 14.79
CA LEU A 145 -2.87 2.52 13.55
C LEU A 145 -1.86 2.94 12.49
N ASP A 146 -1.81 2.20 11.40
CA ASP A 146 -0.95 2.52 10.27
C ASP A 146 -1.67 2.27 8.96
N SER A 147 -1.28 2.99 7.91
CA SER A 147 -1.91 2.88 6.60
C SER A 147 -0.92 2.67 5.47
N THR A 148 -1.35 1.89 4.48
CA THR A 148 -0.63 1.69 3.23
C THR A 148 -1.50 2.07 2.05
N PHE A 149 -0.90 2.73 1.06
CA PHE A 149 -1.58 3.18 -0.16
C PHE A 149 -0.83 2.66 -1.40
N LYS A 150 -1.51 2.59 -2.55
CA LYS A 150 -0.97 2.03 -3.82
C LYS A 150 -0.54 0.55 -3.73
N THR A 151 -1.16 -0.21 -2.84
CA THR A 151 -0.88 -1.64 -2.64
C THR A 151 -1.84 -2.56 -3.41
N ASN A 152 -2.91 -2.02 -3.98
CA ASN A 152 -3.90 -2.77 -4.76
C ASN A 152 -4.32 -2.00 -6.01
N ALA A 153 -4.81 -2.72 -7.02
CA ALA A 153 -5.26 -2.15 -8.29
C ALA A 153 -6.56 -1.31 -8.15
N ALA A 154 -7.33 -1.57 -7.10
CA ALA A 154 -8.63 -0.95 -6.83
C ALA A 154 -8.53 0.45 -6.20
N GLY A 155 -7.33 0.88 -5.80
CA GLY A 155 -7.06 2.19 -5.20
C GLY A 155 -7.46 2.33 -3.73
N TYR A 156 -7.76 1.24 -3.02
CA TYR A 156 -8.05 1.30 -1.58
C TYR A 156 -6.79 1.64 -0.78
N GLU A 157 -6.93 2.57 0.16
CA GLU A 157 -6.01 2.70 1.29
C GLU A 157 -6.37 1.64 2.33
N LEU A 158 -5.37 0.89 2.80
CA LEU A 158 -5.52 -0.14 3.83
C LEU A 158 -4.96 0.40 5.14
N PHE A 159 -5.80 0.44 6.16
CA PHE A 159 -5.45 0.70 7.54
C PHE A 159 -5.41 -0.62 8.32
N ALA A 160 -4.37 -0.80 9.12
CA ALA A 160 -4.25 -1.90 10.06
C ALA A 160 -4.42 -1.38 11.50
N ILE A 161 -5.29 -2.05 12.28
CA ILE A 161 -5.48 -1.79 13.69
C ILE A 161 -4.76 -2.91 14.45
N ILE A 162 -3.74 -2.56 15.23
CA ILE A 162 -2.83 -3.51 15.87
C ILE A 162 -2.78 -3.23 17.37
N ALA A 163 -2.94 -4.28 18.17
CA ALA A 163 -2.70 -4.26 19.60
C ALA A 163 -1.30 -4.77 19.95
N GLU A 164 -0.77 -4.31 21.08
CA GLU A 164 0.34 -4.97 21.76
C GLU A 164 -0.15 -6.17 22.59
N ALA A 165 0.57 -7.27 22.48
CA ALA A 165 0.34 -8.52 23.21
C ALA A 165 1.67 -9.14 23.66
N HIS A 166 2.09 -8.90 24.90
CA HIS A 166 3.33 -9.45 25.46
C HIS A 166 4.60 -9.15 24.63
N GLY A 167 4.72 -7.93 24.13
CA GLY A 167 5.81 -7.50 23.26
C GLY A 167 5.67 -7.94 21.80
N GLN A 168 4.53 -8.54 21.43
CA GLN A 168 4.20 -8.92 20.06
C GLN A 168 3.08 -8.04 19.50
N SER A 169 3.04 -7.93 18.18
CA SER A 169 1.97 -7.24 17.45
C SER A 169 0.84 -8.22 17.16
N LEU A 170 -0.38 -7.85 17.54
CA LEU A 170 -1.58 -8.62 17.32
C LEU A 170 -2.56 -7.81 16.47
N ALA A 171 -2.81 -8.23 15.23
CA ALA A 171 -3.77 -7.57 14.36
C ALA A 171 -5.19 -7.76 14.92
N LEU A 172 -5.87 -6.66 15.22
CA LEU A 172 -7.26 -6.68 15.67
C LEU A 172 -8.24 -6.63 14.50
N GLY A 173 -7.84 -5.99 13.40
CA GLY A 173 -8.62 -5.95 12.17
C GLY A 173 -8.10 -4.92 11.19
N LEU A 174 -8.86 -4.76 10.11
CA LEU A 174 -8.46 -4.00 8.93
C LEU A 174 -9.58 -3.06 8.48
N LEU A 175 -9.19 -1.93 7.90
CA LEU A 175 -10.09 -0.95 7.28
C LEU A 175 -9.57 -0.62 5.88
N PHE A 176 -10.42 -0.77 4.88
CA PHE A 176 -10.19 -0.33 3.52
C PHE A 176 -11.05 0.88 3.24
N THR A 177 -10.47 1.94 2.69
CA THR A 177 -11.24 3.08 2.21
C THR A 177 -10.68 3.67 0.91
N LYS A 178 -11.57 4.12 0.01
CA LYS A 178 -11.20 4.87 -1.19
C LYS A 178 -12.22 5.99 -1.46
N GLY A 179 -11.79 7.07 -2.10
CA GLY A 179 -12.71 8.03 -2.70
C GLY A 179 -13.38 7.43 -3.94
N ILE A 180 -14.68 7.63 -4.07
CA ILE A 180 -15.49 7.25 -5.24
C ILE A 180 -16.19 8.46 -5.87
N GLY A 181 -16.11 9.63 -5.24
CA GLY A 181 -16.71 10.88 -5.70
C GLY A 181 -16.20 12.07 -4.89
N GLU A 182 -16.87 13.22 -5.01
CA GLU A 182 -16.63 14.34 -4.11
C GLU A 182 -17.01 13.94 -2.68
N SER A 183 -16.11 14.21 -1.75
CA SER A 183 -16.32 13.93 -0.34
C SER A 183 -15.99 15.18 0.47
N GLU A 184 -16.71 15.41 1.55
CA GLU A 184 -16.40 16.49 2.48
C GLU A 184 -14.97 16.36 3.04
N ALA A 185 -14.36 17.52 3.35
CA ALA A 185 -13.10 17.56 4.07
C ALA A 185 -13.22 16.81 5.41
N GLY A 186 -12.20 16.02 5.76
CA GLY A 186 -12.21 15.20 6.97
C GLY A 186 -13.08 13.94 6.92
N SER A 187 -13.67 13.60 5.76
CA SER A 187 -14.44 12.35 5.56
C SER A 187 -13.66 11.09 5.98
N LYS A 188 -12.36 11.05 5.72
CA LYS A 188 -11.46 9.97 6.19
C LYS A 188 -11.35 9.92 7.71
N GLU A 189 -11.20 11.08 8.36
CA GLU A 189 -11.16 11.17 9.82
C GLU A 189 -12.47 10.67 10.45
N LYS A 190 -13.63 11.04 9.88
CA LYS A 190 -14.94 10.55 10.32
C LYS A 190 -15.02 9.02 10.30
N ILE A 191 -14.59 8.38 9.22
CA ILE A 191 -14.54 6.91 9.11
C ILE A 191 -13.63 6.30 10.18
N LEU A 192 -12.44 6.87 10.37
CA LEU A 192 -11.51 6.40 11.40
C LEU A 192 -12.09 6.53 12.81
N VAL A 193 -12.77 7.64 13.10
CA VAL A 193 -13.44 7.87 14.40
C VAL A 193 -14.49 6.80 14.65
N GLU A 194 -15.32 6.45 13.66
CA GLU A 194 -16.33 5.41 13.83
C GLU A 194 -15.73 4.02 14.09
N VAL A 195 -14.75 3.62 13.27
CA VAL A 195 -14.07 2.32 13.43
C VAL A 195 -13.33 2.25 14.76
N LEU A 196 -12.61 3.31 15.15
CA LEU A 196 -11.92 3.36 16.44
C LEU A 196 -12.90 3.39 17.61
N THR A 197 -14.08 3.98 17.47
CA THR A 197 -15.12 3.97 18.51
C THR A 197 -15.60 2.54 18.77
N TRP A 198 -15.77 1.73 17.72
CA TRP A 198 -16.05 0.30 17.87
C TRP A 198 -14.94 -0.42 18.64
N TYR A 199 -13.67 -0.18 18.29
CA TYR A 199 -12.55 -0.76 19.03
C TYR A 199 -12.44 -0.26 20.47
N LYS A 200 -12.81 0.99 20.76
CA LYS A 200 -12.75 1.54 22.12
C LYS A 200 -13.69 0.82 23.09
N GLN A 201 -14.81 0.31 22.60
CA GLN A 201 -15.73 -0.50 23.40
C GLN A 201 -15.09 -1.83 23.82
N HIS A 202 -14.26 -2.42 22.95
CA HIS A 202 -13.58 -3.70 23.18
C HIS A 202 -12.20 -3.54 23.85
N ALA A 203 -11.54 -2.40 23.65
CA ALA A 203 -10.22 -2.05 24.18
C ALA A 203 -10.31 -0.82 25.11
N PRO A 204 -11.03 -0.91 26.24
CA PRO A 204 -11.21 0.23 27.14
C PRO A 204 -9.90 0.70 27.78
N ASN A 205 -8.91 -0.20 27.90
CA ASN A 205 -7.66 0.01 28.64
C ASN A 205 -6.52 0.64 27.83
N VAL A 206 -6.77 1.06 26.59
CA VAL A 206 -5.77 1.75 25.77
C VAL A 206 -5.30 3.04 26.47
N LYS A 207 -3.98 3.10 26.70
CA LYS A 207 -3.24 4.21 27.31
C LYS A 207 -2.32 4.91 26.32
N PHE A 208 -1.92 4.24 25.24
CA PHE A 208 -1.03 4.77 24.22
C PHE A 208 -1.61 4.49 22.84
N THR A 209 -1.51 5.47 21.94
CA THR A 209 -1.79 5.24 20.52
C THR A 209 -0.56 5.61 19.69
N LEU A 210 -0.20 4.75 18.73
CA LEU A 210 0.88 4.98 17.78
C LEU A 210 0.30 5.17 16.38
N SER A 211 0.65 6.27 15.72
CA SER A 211 0.25 6.53 14.33
C SER A 211 1.28 7.41 13.62
N ASP A 212 1.14 7.60 12.30
CA ASP A 212 2.08 8.41 11.52
C ASP A 212 1.47 9.75 11.09
N LYS A 213 0.19 9.75 10.69
CA LYS A 213 -0.46 10.92 10.04
C LYS A 213 -1.36 11.71 10.98
N ASP A 214 -1.54 13.00 10.68
CA ASP A 214 -2.40 13.90 11.47
C ASP A 214 -3.85 13.42 11.53
N THR A 215 -4.43 12.93 10.42
CA THR A 215 -5.78 12.35 10.39
C THR A 215 -5.93 11.19 11.39
N GLU A 216 -4.94 10.30 11.48
CA GLU A 216 -4.94 9.15 12.38
C GLU A 216 -4.81 9.60 13.84
N ILE A 217 -3.93 10.58 14.10
CA ILE A 217 -3.72 11.17 15.42
C ILE A 217 -5.00 11.86 15.90
N ASN A 218 -5.66 12.64 15.04
CA ASN A 218 -6.89 13.35 15.36
C ASN A 218 -8.04 12.39 15.65
N ALA A 219 -8.20 11.33 14.84
CA ALA A 219 -9.18 10.29 15.11
C ALA A 219 -8.93 9.59 16.47
N CYS A 220 -7.67 9.26 16.77
CA CYS A 220 -7.29 8.69 18.07
C CYS A 220 -7.55 9.65 19.23
N ARG A 221 -7.27 10.95 19.07
CA ARG A 221 -7.55 11.99 20.07
C ARG A 221 -9.03 12.13 20.37
N THR A 222 -9.85 12.09 19.32
CA THR A 222 -11.30 12.17 19.44
C THR A 222 -11.86 10.98 20.21
N VAL A 223 -11.43 9.76 19.89
CA VAL A 223 -11.98 8.52 20.48
C VAL A 223 -11.35 8.17 21.84
N MET A 224 -10.06 8.45 22.02
CA MET A 224 -9.29 8.05 23.19
C MET A 224 -8.57 9.25 23.83
N PRO A 225 -9.29 10.30 24.27
CA PRO A 225 -8.69 11.57 24.69
C PRO A 225 -7.79 11.47 25.93
N LYS A 226 -7.91 10.38 26.70
CA LYS A 226 -7.06 10.12 27.89
C LYS A 226 -5.79 9.33 27.55
N ALA A 227 -5.69 8.79 26.33
CA ALA A 227 -4.49 8.09 25.90
C ALA A 227 -3.39 9.11 25.54
N LYS A 228 -2.15 8.67 25.67
CA LYS A 228 -1.00 9.40 25.15
C LYS A 228 -0.86 9.08 23.66
N HIS A 229 -1.04 10.09 22.81
CA HIS A 229 -0.87 9.95 21.37
C HIS A 229 0.59 10.23 20.99
N GLN A 230 1.23 9.29 20.31
CA GLN A 230 2.63 9.39 19.92
C GLN A 230 2.80 9.01 18.46
N LEU A 231 3.82 9.61 17.82
CA LEU A 231 4.26 9.15 16.52
C LEU A 231 4.81 7.72 16.64
N CYS A 232 4.50 6.90 15.64
CA CYS A 232 5.08 5.57 15.53
C CYS A 232 6.61 5.68 15.48
N TYR A 233 7.29 5.03 16.43
CA TYR A 233 8.74 5.13 16.57
C TYR A 233 9.49 4.67 15.31
N TRP A 234 9.00 3.62 14.66
CA TRP A 234 9.58 3.12 13.40
C TRP A 234 9.51 4.17 12.30
N HIS A 235 8.35 4.82 12.12
CA HIS A 235 8.18 5.89 11.13
C HIS A 235 9.07 7.08 11.43
N ALA A 236 9.14 7.52 12.69
CA ALA A 236 10.04 8.60 13.10
C ALA A 236 11.50 8.28 12.78
N LEU A 237 11.96 7.07 13.12
CA LEU A 237 13.34 6.65 12.87
C LEU A 237 13.62 6.51 11.37
N LYS A 238 12.69 5.94 10.60
CA LYS A 238 12.79 5.85 9.15
C LYS A 238 12.89 7.23 8.52
N TYR A 239 12.02 8.17 8.90
CA TYR A 239 12.04 9.53 8.41
C TYR A 239 13.39 10.22 8.68
N VAL A 240 13.90 10.11 9.91
CA VAL A 240 15.22 10.67 10.27
C VAL A 240 16.33 10.05 9.42
N ARG A 241 16.36 8.71 9.28
CA ARG A 241 17.37 8.01 8.48
C ARG A 241 17.32 8.42 7.01
N GLU A 242 16.13 8.48 6.42
CA GLU A 242 15.95 8.93 5.04
C GLU A 242 16.36 10.38 4.84
N ARG A 243 16.11 11.25 5.83
CA ARG A 243 16.48 12.66 5.73
C ARG A 243 17.99 12.84 5.84
N LEU A 244 18.65 12.08 6.71
CA LEU A 244 20.10 12.09 6.89
C LEU A 244 20.85 11.44 5.71
N SER A 245 20.26 10.47 5.02
CA SER A 245 20.87 9.84 3.85
C SER A 245 20.76 10.67 2.57
N LYS A 246 19.78 11.58 2.51
CA LYS A 246 19.60 12.49 1.37
C LYS A 246 20.56 13.67 1.51
N ASN A 247 21.46 13.85 0.54
CA ASN A 247 22.26 15.07 0.41
C ASN A 247 21.43 16.22 -0.20
N LYS A 248 20.25 16.47 0.37
CA LYS A 248 19.37 17.58 0.01
C LYS A 248 19.38 18.59 1.14
N PRO A 249 19.52 19.90 0.85
CA PRO A 249 19.40 20.90 1.89
C PRO A 249 18.07 20.73 2.66
N PRO A 250 18.03 21.07 3.95
CA PRO A 250 16.79 21.20 4.69
C PRO A 250 15.89 22.22 3.99
N ALA A 251 14.57 22.02 4.10
CA ALA A 251 13.61 23.03 3.65
C ALA A 251 13.82 24.32 4.45
N ALA A 252 13.42 25.46 3.87
CA ALA A 252 13.42 26.70 4.61
C ALA A 252 12.52 26.57 5.84
N TYR A 253 13.03 26.98 7.00
CA TYR A 253 12.32 26.91 8.27
C TYR A 253 12.25 28.30 8.88
N ASP A 254 11.04 28.76 9.17
CA ASP A 254 10.81 30.03 9.86
C ASP A 254 10.35 29.77 11.31
N PRO A 255 11.21 29.99 12.32
CA PRO A 255 10.85 29.79 13.73
C PRO A 255 9.70 30.69 14.19
N ARG A 256 9.46 31.83 13.53
CA ARG A 256 8.39 32.76 13.90
C ARG A 256 7.03 32.20 13.47
N LYS A 257 6.94 31.65 12.25
CA LYS A 257 5.74 30.92 11.78
C LYS A 257 5.46 29.73 12.70
N ALA A 258 6.49 28.96 13.03
CA ALA A 258 6.36 27.81 13.91
C ALA A 258 5.94 28.22 15.34
N HIS A 259 6.51 29.28 15.92
CA HIS A 259 6.11 29.82 17.22
C HIS A 259 4.65 30.29 17.23
N GLY A 260 4.17 30.88 16.12
CA GLY A 260 2.77 31.28 15.96
C GLY A 260 1.79 30.10 16.06
N VAL A 261 2.20 28.90 15.68
CA VAL A 261 1.41 27.66 15.83
C VAL A 261 1.72 26.97 17.17
N PHE A 262 2.97 26.99 17.61
CA PHE A 262 3.50 26.25 18.75
C PHE A 262 4.31 27.17 19.66
N GLY A 263 3.66 27.77 20.65
CA GLY A 263 4.28 28.79 21.52
C GLY A 263 5.50 28.34 22.34
N PHE A 264 5.80 27.03 22.42
CA PHE A 264 7.01 26.51 23.07
C PHE A 264 8.26 26.61 22.19
N ILE A 265 8.12 26.82 20.88
CA ILE A 265 9.25 26.95 19.95
C ILE A 265 9.87 28.32 20.13
N ASP A 266 11.16 28.42 20.41
CA ASP A 266 11.84 29.72 20.50
C ASP A 266 11.82 30.41 19.12
N PRO A 267 11.23 31.62 18.98
CA PRO A 267 11.14 32.34 17.71
C PRO A 267 12.51 32.78 17.16
N THR A 268 13.57 32.63 17.94
CA THR A 268 14.97 32.88 17.55
C THR A 268 15.72 31.60 17.18
N TRP A 269 15.10 30.42 17.32
CA TRP A 269 15.73 29.15 16.97
C TRP A 269 15.94 29.03 15.46
N ALA A 270 17.18 29.17 15.01
CA ALA A 270 17.54 28.95 13.61
C ALA A 270 18.25 27.58 13.47
N PRO A 271 17.75 26.66 12.63
CA PRO A 271 18.54 25.50 12.26
C PRO A 271 19.79 26.01 11.53
N ARG A 272 20.99 25.71 12.06
CA ARG A 272 22.30 26.21 11.55
C ARG A 272 22.59 25.86 10.08
N VAL A 273 21.73 25.07 9.46
CA VAL A 273 21.77 24.69 8.05
C VAL A 273 20.42 25.12 7.46
N THR A 274 20.34 26.30 6.86
CA THR A 274 19.28 26.65 5.90
C THR A 274 20.00 27.26 4.71
N ARG A 275 20.02 26.53 3.58
CA ARG A 275 20.53 27.06 2.31
C ARG A 275 19.37 27.02 1.31
N GLY A 276 18.82 28.19 1.04
CA GLY A 276 17.74 28.40 0.08
C GLY A 276 17.00 29.69 0.41
N GLU A 277 16.45 30.34 -0.61
CA GLU A 277 15.35 31.30 -0.40
C GLU A 277 14.21 30.56 0.30
N ILE A 278 13.41 31.30 1.08
CA ILE A 278 12.22 30.72 1.74
C ILE A 278 11.20 30.39 0.65
N GLU A 279 11.33 29.24 0.01
CA GLU A 279 10.22 28.62 -0.70
C GLU A 279 9.26 28.10 0.37
N GLU A 280 8.01 28.57 0.31
CA GLU A 280 6.91 28.07 1.14
C GLU A 280 6.73 26.57 0.91
N TYR A 281 7.36 25.75 1.74
CA TYR A 281 7.06 24.34 1.83
C TYR A 281 7.19 23.91 3.29
N LEU A 282 6.20 23.13 3.75
CA LEU A 282 5.90 22.75 5.13
C LEU A 282 4.89 23.68 5.82
N ASP A 283 3.67 23.74 5.29
CA ASP A 283 2.54 23.47 6.18
C ASP A 283 2.24 21.97 6.10
N GLY A 284 1.76 21.34 7.18
CA GLY A 284 1.56 19.89 7.26
C GLY A 284 0.63 19.28 6.20
N ARG A 285 0.02 20.09 5.31
CA ARG A 285 -0.90 19.65 4.27
C ARG A 285 -0.21 19.06 3.04
N ASP A 286 1.12 19.20 2.87
CA ASP A 286 1.82 18.58 1.73
C ASP A 286 1.89 17.05 1.79
N VAL A 287 1.76 16.46 2.98
CA VAL A 287 1.59 15.00 3.14
C VAL A 287 0.16 14.58 2.72
N GLU A 288 -0.82 15.45 2.98
CA GLU A 288 -2.22 15.26 2.60
C GLU A 288 -2.45 15.48 1.10
N LEU A 289 -1.76 16.41 0.46
CA LEU A 289 -1.91 16.71 -0.99
C LEU A 289 -1.58 15.52 -1.89
N HIS A 290 -0.83 14.51 -1.42
CA HIS A 290 -0.61 13.27 -2.17
C HIS A 290 -1.57 12.14 -1.78
N GLY A 291 -2.24 12.24 -0.64
CA GLY A 291 -3.25 11.30 -0.15
C GLY A 291 -4.71 11.71 -0.43
N GLU A 292 -4.96 12.98 -0.76
CA GLU A 292 -6.28 13.53 -1.12
C GLU A 292 -6.45 13.76 -2.63
N ARG A 293 -5.38 13.66 -3.42
CA ARG A 293 -5.49 13.71 -4.89
C ARG A 293 -5.96 12.36 -5.44
N ASP A 294 -7.20 12.00 -5.12
CA ASP A 294 -7.98 10.92 -5.76
C ASP A 294 -8.16 11.16 -7.29
N GLY A 295 -7.73 12.31 -7.83
CA GLY A 295 -7.74 12.64 -9.26
C GLY A 295 -6.44 12.38 -10.04
N GLY A 296 -5.31 12.09 -9.39
CA GLY A 296 -4.00 12.00 -10.07
C GLY A 296 -3.84 10.80 -11.03
N VAL A 297 -4.68 9.78 -10.86
CA VAL A 297 -4.65 8.55 -11.66
C VAL A 297 -5.15 8.80 -13.09
N ARG A 298 -6.14 9.70 -13.28
CA ARG A 298 -6.70 9.99 -14.61
C ARG A 298 -5.72 10.78 -15.47
N GLU A 299 -5.04 11.78 -14.89
CA GLU A 299 -4.05 12.59 -15.60
C GLU A 299 -2.77 11.82 -15.94
N SER A 300 -2.29 10.92 -15.06
CA SER A 300 -1.12 10.10 -15.37
C SER A 300 -1.41 9.04 -16.44
N ILE A 301 -2.64 8.50 -16.47
CA ILE A 301 -3.07 7.53 -17.50
C ILE A 301 -3.34 8.22 -18.84
N LEU A 302 -3.88 9.45 -18.84
CA LEU A 302 -4.09 10.23 -20.06
C LEU A 302 -2.77 10.73 -20.66
N LYS A 303 -1.83 11.24 -19.85
CA LYS A 303 -0.48 11.60 -20.32
C LYS A 303 0.28 10.41 -20.91
N ASN A 304 0.14 9.22 -20.32
CA ASN A 304 0.76 8.01 -20.87
C ASN A 304 0.08 7.50 -22.16
N ARG A 305 -1.17 7.91 -22.44
CA ARG A 305 -1.87 7.61 -23.69
C ARG A 305 -1.59 8.62 -24.80
N GLU A 306 -1.45 9.90 -24.49
CA GLU A 306 -1.17 10.95 -25.49
C GLU A 306 0.25 10.88 -26.05
N VAL A 307 1.23 10.40 -25.27
CA VAL A 307 2.62 10.21 -25.75
C VAL A 307 2.74 9.06 -26.77
N ARG A 308 1.71 8.23 -26.96
CA ARG A 308 1.68 7.16 -27.99
C ARG A 308 1.10 7.60 -29.34
N HIS A 309 0.64 8.85 -29.46
CA HIS A 309 0.10 9.40 -30.70
C HIS A 309 0.70 10.78 -31.03
N MET A 310 2.01 10.83 -31.23
CA MET A 310 2.59 11.82 -32.13
C MET A 310 3.50 11.12 -33.15
N PRO A 311 3.43 11.53 -34.43
CA PRO A 311 3.96 10.80 -35.59
C PRO A 311 5.48 10.65 -35.62
#